data_AF-A0A2M7SFL1-F1
#
_entry.id   AF-A0A2M7SFL1-F1
#
_cell.length_a   1.000
_cell.length_b   1.000
_cell.length_c   1.000
_cell.angle_alpha   90.00
_cell.angle_beta   90.00
_cell.angle_gamma   90.00
#
_symmetry.space_group_name_H-M   'P 1'
#
loop_
_entity.id
_entity.type
_entity.pdbx_description
1 polymer ?
#
loop_
_entity_poly.entity_id
_entity_poly.type
_entity_poly.pdbx_seq_one_letter_code
_entity_poly.pdbx_strand_id
1 'polypeptide(L)'
;MTVRLFKLRFLQEMKKVIKTQNYSTLITDLASLIEQGRKAAVRYVNTALVATYWLMGRRIVEYEQKGKERAEYGETLLKKLSVDLTKRF
;
A
#
# COMPACT_ATOMS: atom_id res chain seq x y z
N MET A 1 -43.16 -19.00 -39.96
CA MET A 1 -41.81 -19.36 -39.46
C MET A 1 -41.12 -18.21 -38.70
N THR A 2 -41.87 -17.27 -38.11
CA THR A 2 -41.30 -15.98 -37.65
C THR A 2 -41.14 -15.90 -36.12
N VAL A 3 -41.97 -16.62 -35.37
CA VAL A 3 -41.99 -16.57 -33.89
C VAL A 3 -40.82 -17.35 -33.25
N ARG A 4 -40.42 -18.49 -33.85
CA ARG A 4 -39.34 -19.34 -33.31
C ARG A 4 -37.96 -18.68 -33.45
N LEU A 5 -37.71 -18.01 -34.57
CA LEU A 5 -36.46 -17.27 -34.82
C LEU A 5 -36.35 -16.04 -33.92
N PHE A 6 -37.46 -15.33 -33.67
CA PHE A 6 -37.48 -14.21 -32.74
C PHE A 6 -37.18 -14.65 -31.29
N LYS A 7 -37.80 -15.75 -30.82
CA LYS A 7 -37.54 -16.30 -29.48
C LYS A 7 -36.09 -16.74 -29.29
N LEU A 8 -35.47 -17.36 -30.31
CA LEU A 8 -34.06 -17.75 -30.26
C LEU A 8 -33.11 -16.55 -30.18
N ARG A 9 -33.35 -15.51 -30.99
CA ARG A 9 -32.54 -14.28 -30.97
C ARG A 9 -32.66 -13.55 -29.62
N PHE A 10 -33.88 -13.47 -29.08
CA PHE A 10 -34.12 -12.87 -27.77
C PHE A 10 -33.40 -13.62 -26.64
N LEU A 11 -33.43 -14.95 -26.64
CA LEU A 11 -32.71 -15.77 -25.66
C LEU A 11 -31.18 -15.62 -25.77
N GLN A 12 -30.64 -15.41 -26.98
CA GLN A 12 -29.21 -15.15 -27.16
C GLN A 12 -28.79 -13.79 -26.61
N GLU A 13 -29.57 -12.74 -26.84
CA GLU A 13 -29.30 -11.40 -26.28
C GLU A 13 -29.37 -11.42 -24.75
N MET A 14 -30.36 -12.10 -24.17
CA MET A 14 -30.45 -12.24 -22.70
C MET A 14 -29.25 -12.98 -22.12
N LYS A 15 -28.80 -14.08 -22.74
CA LYS A 15 -27.59 -14.80 -22.29
C LYS A 15 -26.34 -13.92 -22.40
N LYS A 16 -26.24 -13.09 -23.43
CA LYS A 16 -25.12 -12.14 -23.61
C LYS A 16 -25.11 -11.07 -22.53
N VAL A 17 -26.26 -10.46 -22.24
CA VAL A 17 -26.41 -9.47 -21.15
C VAL A 17 -26.07 -10.08 -19.80
N ILE A 18 -26.56 -11.29 -19.49
CA ILE A 18 -26.24 -11.99 -18.23
C ILE A 18 -24.73 -12.29 -18.13
N LYS A 19 -24.10 -12.73 -19.23
CA LYS A 19 -22.65 -13.01 -19.26
C LYS A 19 -21.82 -11.73 -19.07
N THR A 20 -22.20 -10.63 -19.72
CA THR A 20 -21.52 -9.34 -19.58
C THR A 20 -21.68 -8.77 -18.18
N GLN A 21 -22.89 -8.85 -17.60
CA GLN A 21 -23.14 -8.38 -16.23
C GLN A 21 -22.31 -9.15 -15.20
N ASN A 22 -22.26 -10.48 -15.32
CA ASN A 22 -21.45 -11.32 -14.43
C ASN A 22 -19.95 -11.02 -14.58
N TYR A 23 -19.48 -10.77 -15.80
CA TYR A 23 -18.09 -10.42 -16.04
C TYR A 23 -17.74 -9.03 -15.51
N SER A 24 -18.61 -8.03 -15.69
CA SER A 24 -18.37 -6.69 -15.11
C SER A 24 -18.34 -6.73 -13.59
N THR A 25 -19.24 -7.47 -12.95
CA THR A 25 -19.24 -7.65 -11.49
C THR A 25 -17.96 -8.32 -11.03
N LEU A 26 -17.52 -9.39 -11.71
CA LEU A 26 -16.25 -10.05 -11.40
C LEU A 26 -15.07 -9.08 -11.51
N ILE A 27 -15.01 -8.25 -12.55
CA ILE A 27 -13.94 -7.25 -12.69
C ILE A 27 -13.97 -6.21 -11.56
N THR A 28 -15.16 -5.74 -11.17
CA THR A 28 -15.30 -4.81 -10.04
C THR A 28 -14.85 -5.44 -8.72
N ASP A 29 -15.21 -6.70 -8.49
CA ASP A 29 -14.82 -7.43 -7.28
C ASP A 29 -13.30 -7.64 -7.22
N LEU A 30 -12.69 -8.09 -8.33
CA LEU A 30 -11.24 -8.26 -8.42
C LEU A 30 -10.50 -6.93 -8.28
N ALA A 31 -10.99 -5.85 -8.88
CA ALA A 31 -10.42 -4.52 -8.71
C ALA A 31 -10.48 -4.05 -7.24
N SER A 32 -11.59 -4.32 -6.55
CA SER A 32 -11.75 -4.02 -5.13
C SER A 32 -10.75 -4.81 -4.27
N LEU A 33 -10.55 -6.10 -4.55
CA LEU A 33 -9.56 -6.92 -3.84
C LEU A 33 -8.13 -6.39 -4.03
N ILE A 34 -7.77 -6.01 -5.26
CA ILE A 34 -6.46 -5.39 -5.55
C ILE A 34 -6.29 -4.10 -4.77
N GLU A 35 -7.31 -3.24 -4.76
CA GLU A 35 -7.25 -1.95 -4.07
C GLU A 35 -7.14 -2.12 -2.54
N GLN A 36 -7.87 -3.08 -1.97
CA GLN A 36 -7.76 -3.44 -0.57
C GLN A 36 -6.35 -3.94 -0.22
N GLY A 37 -5.78 -4.81 -1.06
CA GLY A 37 -4.42 -5.30 -0.92
C GLY A 37 -3.38 -4.18 -0.96
N ARG A 38 -3.50 -3.25 -1.92
CA ARG A 38 -2.62 -2.07 -2.01
C ARG A 38 -2.71 -1.20 -0.76
N LYS A 39 -3.92 -0.88 -0.30
CA LYS A 39 -4.12 -0.10 0.93
C LYS A 39 -3.51 -0.80 2.14
N ALA A 40 -3.64 -2.12 2.24
CA ALA A 40 -3.02 -2.88 3.31
C ALA A 40 -1.50 -2.81 3.26
N ALA A 41 -0.90 -3.03 2.09
CA ALA A 41 0.55 -2.95 1.91
C ALA A 41 1.11 -1.57 2.30
N VAL A 42 0.47 -0.49 1.83
CA VAL A 42 0.85 0.89 2.20
C VAL A 42 0.78 1.11 3.70
N ARG A 43 -0.29 0.65 4.38
CA ARG A 43 -0.37 0.75 5.84
C ARG A 43 0.76 0.01 6.54
N TYR A 44 1.05 -1.22 6.14
CA TYR A 44 2.13 -2.00 6.74
C TYR A 44 3.50 -1.33 6.56
N VAL A 45 3.80 -0.85 5.35
CA VAL A 45 5.04 -0.12 5.07
C VAL A 45 5.12 1.13 5.93
N ASN A 46 4.06 1.93 6.00
CA ASN A 46 4.04 3.15 6.81
C ASN A 46 4.23 2.84 8.30
N THR A 47 3.57 1.82 8.84
CA THR A 47 3.75 1.40 10.23
C THR A 47 5.19 0.97 10.50
N ALA A 48 5.79 0.20 9.59
CA ALA A 48 7.18 -0.23 9.71
C ALA A 48 8.16 0.96 9.66
N LEU A 49 7.93 1.92 8.76
CA LEU A 49 8.76 3.13 8.65
C LEU A 49 8.66 4.01 9.90
N VAL A 50 7.45 4.27 10.39
CA VAL A 50 7.24 5.07 11.62
C VAL A 50 7.94 4.41 12.82
N ALA A 51 7.79 3.09 12.98
CA ALA A 51 8.49 2.37 14.04
C ALA A 51 10.01 2.45 13.90
N THR A 52 10.51 2.30 12.67
CA THR A 52 11.95 2.38 12.37
C THR A 52 12.50 3.77 12.70
N TYR A 53 11.86 4.83 12.25
CA TYR A 53 12.30 6.20 12.51
C TYR A 53 12.22 6.56 14.00
N TRP A 54 11.20 6.09 14.72
CA TRP A 54 11.13 6.27 16.16
C TRP A 54 12.29 5.57 16.88
N LEU A 55 12.58 4.31 16.52
CA LEU A 55 13.70 3.57 17.08
C LEU A 55 15.03 4.28 16.76
N MET A 56 15.23 4.73 15.52
CA MET A 56 16.43 5.49 15.14
C MET A 56 16.59 6.75 16.01
N GLY A 57 15.56 7.56 16.14
CA GLY A 57 15.58 8.76 16.99
C GLY A 57 15.91 8.43 18.44
N ARG A 58 15.31 7.37 19.00
CA ARG A 58 15.62 6.87 20.34
C ARG A 58 17.10 6.50 20.48
N ARG A 59 17.68 5.72 19.55
CA ARG A 59 19.11 5.34 19.60
C ARG A 59 20.01 6.57 19.52
N ILE A 60 19.67 7.56 18.69
CA ILE A 60 20.44 8.80 18.56
C ILE A 60 20.43 9.58 19.87
N VAL A 61 19.26 9.75 20.49
CA VAL A 61 19.13 10.44 21.78
C VAL A 61 19.89 9.70 22.90
N GLU A 62 19.70 8.38 23.00
CA GLU A 62 20.41 7.54 23.97
C GLU A 62 21.94 7.63 23.79
N TYR A 63 22.41 7.64 22.55
CA TYR A 63 23.84 7.75 22.22
C TYR A 63 24.42 9.13 22.57
N GLU A 64 23.71 10.21 22.24
CA GLU A 64 24.16 11.58 22.53
C GLU A 64 24.15 11.89 24.03
N GLN A 65 23.09 11.49 24.71
CA GLN A 65 22.92 11.81 26.13
C GLN A 65 23.85 10.96 27.01
N LYS A 66 24.19 9.72 26.61
CA LYS A 66 24.97 8.77 27.45
C LYS A 66 24.45 8.70 28.91
N GLY A 67 23.13 8.89 29.10
CA GLY A 67 22.50 8.96 30.43
C GLY A 67 22.46 10.35 31.10
N LYS A 68 22.88 11.43 30.43
CA LYS A 68 22.80 12.82 30.90
C LYS A 68 21.52 13.51 30.44
N GLU A 69 21.06 14.51 31.19
CA GLU A 69 19.79 15.22 30.96
C GLU A 69 19.76 16.07 29.67
N ARG A 70 20.93 16.46 29.14
CA ARG A 70 21.07 17.23 27.89
C ARG A 70 22.22 16.72 27.02
N ALA A 71 22.00 16.74 25.71
CA ALA A 71 23.02 16.48 24.70
C ALA A 71 23.82 17.77 24.41
N GLU A 72 25.13 17.62 24.18
CA GLU A 72 26.06 18.74 24.03
C GLU A 72 26.48 18.96 22.55
N TYR A 73 26.29 17.97 21.66
CA TYR A 73 26.87 17.94 20.31
C TYR A 73 25.94 17.48 19.17
N GLY A 74 24.63 17.73 19.29
CA GLY A 74 23.61 17.19 18.36
C GLY A 74 23.83 17.51 16.87
N GLU A 75 24.32 18.70 16.51
CA GLU A 75 24.49 19.09 15.10
C GLU A 75 25.63 18.34 14.40
N THR A 76 26.73 18.07 15.12
CA THR A 76 27.90 17.36 14.57
C THR A 76 27.60 15.88 14.35
N LEU A 77 26.87 15.24 15.28
CA LEU A 77 26.47 13.85 15.12
C LEU A 77 25.53 13.68 13.93
N LEU A 78 24.50 14.51 13.81
CA LEU A 78 23.54 14.41 12.72
C LEU A 78 24.20 14.60 11.34
N LYS A 79 25.19 15.49 11.22
CA LYS A 79 26.00 15.64 10.01
C LYS A 79 26.78 14.37 9.67
N LYS A 80 27.44 13.74 10.64
CA LYS A 80 28.18 12.48 10.43
C LYS A 80 27.23 11.34 10.05
N LEU A 81 26.13 11.17 10.78
CA LEU A 81 25.13 10.16 10.48
C LEU A 81 24.53 10.32 9.08
N SER A 82 24.26 11.55 8.66
CA SER A 82 23.75 11.84 7.30
C SER A 82 24.73 11.37 6.22
N VAL A 83 26.02 11.74 6.34
CA VAL A 83 27.07 11.32 5.39
C VAL A 83 27.24 9.80 5.37
N ASP A 84 27.31 9.17 6.54
CA ASP A 84 27.62 7.75 6.66
C ASP A 84 26.44 6.87 6.21
N LEU A 85 25.20 7.27 6.52
CA LEU A 85 24.01 6.51 6.12
C LEU A 85 23.70 6.66 4.62
N THR A 86 23.89 7.85 4.04
CA THR A 86 23.72 8.08 2.58
C THR A 86 24.75 7.30 1.76
N LYS A 87 25.93 7.00 2.33
CA LYS A 87 26.91 6.12 1.67
C LYS A 87 26.51 4.65 1.73
N ARG A 88 25.71 4.26 2.73
CA ARG A 88 25.40 2.86 3.02
C ARG A 88 24.11 2.38 2.37
N PHE A 89 23.15 3.28 2.16
CA PHE A 89 21.84 3.03 1.59
C PHE A 89 21.54 4.09 0.53
#